data_AF-A0A9E1TMS1-F1
#
_entry.id   AF-A0A9E1TMS1-F1
#
_cell.length_a   1.000
_cell.length_b   1.000
_cell.length_c   1.000
_cell.angle_alpha   90.00
_cell.angle_beta   90.00
_cell.angle_gamma   90.00
#
_symmetry.space_group_name_H-M   'P 1'
#
loop_
_entity.id
_entity.type
_entity.pdbx_description
1 polymer ?
#
loop_
_entity_poly.entity_id
_entity_poly.type
_entity_poly.pdbx_seq_one_letter_code
_entity_poly.pdbx_strand_id
1 'polypeptide(L)'
;MGRPEIDWDDTDGFTAGVVGPQGRRVFFLQARRSGQVVSLKVEKQQVAGLAEFLDGLMGDLPPTDERTLEVIDANVRFEDPGEADWVVGSLGITYQQSTDRLVLIAEELLRDEDELPAQARFPMRREMVACFIDRARLLVAAGRPPCDWCGAPLEPSAAGWCPCVN
;
A
#
# COMPACT_ATOMS: atom_id res chain seq x y z
N MET A 1 7.59 -26.95 5.52
CA MET A 1 8.28 -25.86 4.79
C MET A 1 8.24 -24.67 5.72
N GLY A 2 9.38 -24.06 6.07
CA GLY A 2 9.38 -22.96 7.04
C GLY A 2 8.56 -21.77 6.51
N ARG A 3 7.77 -21.14 7.38
CA ARG A 3 7.08 -19.88 7.02
C ARG A 3 8.14 -18.79 6.81
N PRO A 4 8.12 -18.05 5.70
CA PRO A 4 9.19 -17.11 5.37
C PRO A 4 9.20 -15.92 6.34
N GLU A 5 10.39 -15.58 6.84
CA GLU A 5 10.69 -14.32 7.51
C GLU A 5 11.45 -13.44 6.52
N ILE A 6 10.89 -12.28 6.20
CA ILE A 6 11.51 -11.30 5.30
C ILE A 6 11.92 -10.10 6.17
N ASP A 7 13.22 -9.96 6.39
CA ASP A 7 13.80 -8.83 7.10
C ASP A 7 14.80 -8.11 6.18
N TRP A 8 14.37 -7.00 5.59
CA TRP A 8 15.21 -6.19 4.72
C TRP A 8 15.79 -4.98 5.46
N ASP A 9 16.97 -4.56 5.02
CA ASP A 9 17.66 -3.37 5.53
C ASP A 9 17.13 -2.05 4.93
N ASP A 10 16.57 -2.10 3.71
CA ASP A 10 15.88 -0.98 3.04
C ASP A 10 14.91 -1.54 1.97
N THR A 11 14.06 -0.68 1.42
CA THR A 11 13.12 -1.01 0.34
C THR A 11 13.37 -0.13 -0.87
N ASP A 12 13.48 -0.74 -2.05
CA ASP A 12 13.76 -0.04 -3.32
C ASP A 12 12.46 0.42 -4.03
N GLY A 13 11.35 -0.26 -3.76
CA GLY A 13 10.03 0.13 -4.26
C GLY A 13 8.92 -0.46 -3.41
N PHE A 14 7.88 0.33 -3.14
CA PHE A 14 6.71 -0.10 -2.40
C PHE A 14 5.45 0.47 -3.04
N THR A 15 4.44 -0.36 -3.26
CA THR A 15 3.23 0.06 -3.97
C THR A 15 2.01 -0.79 -3.64
N ALA A 16 0.83 -0.22 -3.82
CA ALA A 16 -0.42 -0.97 -3.85
C ALA A 16 -0.84 -1.25 -5.31
N GLY A 17 -1.52 -2.37 -5.52
CA GLY A 17 -2.09 -2.72 -6.81
C GLY A 17 -3.35 -3.56 -6.69
N VAL A 18 -4.02 -3.74 -7.84
CA VAL A 18 -5.27 -4.50 -7.92
C VAL A 18 -5.30 -5.34 -9.18
N VAL A 19 -5.77 -6.58 -9.06
CA VAL A 19 -5.93 -7.53 -10.17
C VAL A 19 -7.40 -7.95 -10.25
N GLY A 20 -7.88 -8.17 -11.47
CA GLY A 20 -9.22 -8.69 -11.74
C GLY A 20 -10.28 -7.62 -12.03
N PRO A 21 -11.48 -8.05 -12.50
CA PRO A 21 -12.54 -7.15 -12.92
C PRO A 21 -13.24 -6.49 -11.74
N GLN A 22 -13.98 -5.40 -12.00
CA GLN A 22 -14.82 -4.73 -10.99
C GLN A 22 -15.75 -5.75 -10.30
N GLY A 23 -15.84 -5.69 -8.97
CA GLY A 23 -16.60 -6.65 -8.16
C GLY A 23 -15.86 -7.95 -7.81
N ARG A 24 -14.74 -8.26 -8.47
CA ARG A 24 -13.85 -9.40 -8.14
C ARG A 24 -12.38 -8.97 -8.04
N ARG A 25 -12.17 -7.73 -7.62
CA ARG A 25 -10.85 -7.13 -7.46
C ARG A 25 -10.13 -7.74 -6.26
N VAL A 26 -8.89 -8.14 -6.45
CA VAL A 26 -7.98 -8.59 -5.40
C VAL A 26 -6.89 -7.54 -5.22
N PHE A 27 -6.72 -7.05 -4.00
CA PHE A 27 -5.75 -6.01 -3.67
C PHE A 27 -4.44 -6.63 -3.16
N PHE A 28 -3.34 -5.96 -3.50
CA PHE A 28 -2.00 -6.39 -3.11
C PHE A 28 -1.17 -5.21 -2.63
N LEU A 29 -0.28 -5.47 -1.67
CA LEU A 29 0.91 -4.67 -1.41
C LEU A 29 2.09 -5.37 -2.08
N GLN A 30 2.92 -4.62 -2.79
CA GLN A 30 4.11 -5.14 -3.44
C GLN A 30 5.34 -4.33 -3.02
N ALA A 31 6.33 -5.04 -2.48
CA ALA A 31 7.61 -4.49 -2.03
C ALA A 31 8.75 -5.08 -2.88
N ARG A 32 9.81 -4.30 -3.10
CA ARG A 32 10.96 -4.68 -3.92
C ARG A 32 12.28 -4.35 -3.23
N ARG A 33 13.25 -5.26 -3.36
CA ARG A 33 14.62 -5.05 -2.91
C ARG A 33 15.59 -5.91 -3.72
N SER A 34 16.60 -5.31 -4.33
CA SER A 34 17.69 -6.04 -5.02
C SER A 34 17.22 -7.11 -6.01
N GLY A 35 16.11 -6.85 -6.73
CA GLY A 35 15.49 -7.78 -7.67
C GLY A 35 14.52 -8.80 -7.05
N GLN A 36 14.45 -8.91 -5.73
CA GLN A 36 13.39 -9.65 -5.03
C GLN A 36 12.10 -8.82 -5.06
N VAL A 37 10.98 -9.49 -5.32
CA VAL A 37 9.62 -8.92 -5.25
C VAL A 37 8.81 -9.75 -4.27
N VAL A 38 8.13 -9.07 -3.34
CA VAL A 38 7.19 -9.68 -2.40
C VAL A 38 5.82 -9.09 -2.66
N SER A 39 4.81 -9.93 -2.85
CA SER A 39 3.43 -9.56 -3.16
C SER A 39 2.46 -10.16 -2.14
N LEU A 40 1.95 -9.30 -1.27
CA LEU A 40 1.07 -9.67 -0.16
C LEU A 40 -0.37 -9.37 -0.51
N LYS A 41 -1.26 -10.36 -0.37
CA LYS A 41 -2.70 -10.13 -0.56
C LYS A 41 -3.26 -9.40 0.66
N VAL A 42 -3.96 -8.31 0.42
CA VAL A 42 -4.55 -7.46 1.47
C VAL A 42 -6.03 -7.18 1.20
N GLU A 43 -6.76 -6.81 2.24
CA GLU A 43 -8.09 -6.25 2.08
C GLU A 43 -8.04 -4.79 1.62
N LYS A 44 -9.08 -4.36 0.91
CA LYS A 44 -9.24 -2.95 0.51
C LYS A 44 -9.17 -1.99 1.72
N GLN A 45 -9.77 -2.40 2.85
CA GLN A 45 -9.78 -1.58 4.06
C GLN A 45 -8.40 -1.47 4.72
N GLN A 46 -7.58 -2.52 4.66
CA GLN A 46 -6.19 -2.46 5.12
C GLN A 46 -5.38 -1.47 4.29
N VAL A 47 -5.54 -1.45 2.96
CA VAL A 47 -4.87 -0.46 2.09
C VAL A 47 -5.31 0.97 2.42
N ALA A 48 -6.62 1.18 2.60
CA ALA A 48 -7.16 2.49 2.93
C ALA A 48 -6.67 2.99 4.30
N GLY A 49 -6.77 2.15 5.34
CA GLY A 49 -6.32 2.49 6.68
C GLY A 49 -4.81 2.70 6.78
N LEU A 50 -4.02 1.91 6.04
CA LEU A 50 -2.57 2.10 5.97
C LEU A 50 -2.22 3.48 5.37
N ALA A 51 -2.88 3.86 4.28
CA ALA A 51 -2.65 5.17 3.65
C ALA A 51 -3.06 6.33 4.56
N GLU A 52 -4.20 6.22 5.24
CA GLU A 52 -4.67 7.24 6.20
C GLU A 52 -3.72 7.39 7.40
N PHE A 53 -3.30 6.25 7.98
CA PHE A 53 -2.37 6.26 9.10
C PHE A 53 -1.01 6.86 8.73
N LEU A 54 -0.45 6.46 7.58
CA LEU A 54 0.83 6.98 7.09
C LEU A 54 0.77 8.47 6.77
N ASP A 55 -0.34 8.96 6.22
CA ASP A 55 -0.54 10.39 5.94
C ASP A 55 -0.55 11.22 7.23
N GLY A 56 -1.27 10.76 8.25
CA GLY A 56 -1.24 11.40 9.57
C GLY A 56 0.16 11.43 10.17
N LEU A 57 0.87 10.30 10.14
CA LEU A 57 2.25 10.20 10.64
C LEU A 57 3.22 11.08 9.86
N MET A 58 3.07 11.19 8.54
CA MET A 58 3.86 12.07 7.68
C MET A 58 3.58 13.55 7.94
N GLY A 59 2.36 13.91 8.36
CA GLY A 59 1.98 15.28 8.71
C GLY A 59 2.75 15.86 9.91
N ASP A 60 3.24 15.00 10.79
CA ASP A 60 4.06 15.38 11.96
C ASP A 60 5.58 15.45 11.64
N LEU A 61 5.98 15.08 10.42
CA LEU A 61 7.38 15.02 10.00
C LEU A 61 7.74 16.21 9.09
N PRO A 62 9.04 16.55 8.94
CA PRO A 62 9.46 17.57 8.00
C PRO A 62 8.97 17.26 6.58
N PRO A 63 8.71 18.28 5.74
CA PRO A 63 8.29 18.07 4.37
C PRO A 63 9.34 17.27 3.59
N THR A 64 8.86 16.58 2.56
CA THR A 64 9.66 15.72 1.70
C THR A 64 10.08 16.46 0.43
N ASP A 65 11.20 16.09 -0.19
CA ASP A 65 11.67 16.74 -1.42
C ASP A 65 10.82 16.35 -2.64
N GLU A 66 10.08 17.31 -3.19
CA GLU A 66 9.15 17.10 -4.32
C GLU A 66 9.82 16.51 -5.56
N ARG A 67 11.06 16.91 -5.86
CA ARG A 67 11.79 16.38 -7.02
C ARG A 67 12.09 14.89 -6.87
N THR A 68 12.39 14.45 -5.64
CA THR A 68 12.65 13.03 -5.36
C THR A 68 11.36 12.21 -5.45
N LEU A 69 10.21 12.78 -5.08
CA LEU A 69 8.89 12.13 -5.25
C LEU A 69 8.60 11.81 -6.72
N GLU A 70 8.79 12.77 -7.62
CA GLU A 70 8.53 12.57 -9.07
C GLU A 70 9.35 11.41 -9.63
N VAL A 71 10.64 11.31 -9.24
CA VAL A 71 11.52 10.23 -9.69
C VAL A 71 11.07 8.89 -9.15
N ILE A 72 10.67 8.80 -7.88
CA ILE A 72 10.21 7.54 -7.29
C ILE A 72 8.90 7.08 -7.93
N ASP A 73 7.91 7.97 -8.05
CA ASP A 73 6.62 7.64 -8.66
C ASP A 73 6.79 7.18 -10.12
N ALA A 74 7.68 7.84 -10.88
CA ALA A 74 7.99 7.45 -12.24
C ALA A 74 8.64 6.06 -12.37
N ASN A 75 9.28 5.52 -11.33
CA ASN A 75 9.96 4.22 -11.38
C ASN A 75 9.20 3.09 -10.66
N VAL A 76 8.29 3.42 -9.73
CA VAL A 76 7.51 2.41 -9.02
C VAL A 76 6.42 1.84 -9.94
N ARG A 77 6.40 0.52 -10.09
CA ARG A 77 5.41 -0.21 -10.89
C ARG A 77 4.84 -1.37 -10.09
N PHE A 78 3.54 -1.59 -10.28
CA PHE A 78 2.86 -2.79 -9.82
C PHE A 78 2.86 -3.79 -10.96
N GLU A 79 3.28 -5.02 -10.67
CA GLU A 79 3.19 -6.15 -11.58
C GLU A 79 2.19 -7.15 -11.02
N ASP A 80 1.35 -7.72 -11.89
CA ASP A 80 0.40 -8.77 -11.51
C ASP A 80 1.17 -9.96 -10.95
N PRO A 81 0.98 -10.31 -9.66
CA PRO A 81 1.78 -11.36 -9.02
C PRO A 81 1.34 -12.78 -9.44
N GLY A 82 0.16 -12.95 -10.04
CA GLY A 82 -0.47 -14.25 -10.22
C GLY A 82 -0.94 -14.85 -8.89
N GLU A 83 -0.01 -15.29 -8.05
CA GLU A 83 -0.26 -15.79 -6.68
C GLU A 83 0.40 -14.87 -5.64
N ALA A 84 -0.26 -14.69 -4.50
CA ALA A 84 0.34 -13.97 -3.38
C ALA A 84 1.31 -14.87 -2.61
N ASP A 85 2.36 -14.26 -2.04
CA ASP A 85 3.22 -14.93 -1.07
C ASP A 85 2.40 -15.40 0.14
N TRP A 86 1.50 -14.55 0.64
CA TRP A 86 0.54 -14.87 1.69
C TRP A 86 -0.55 -13.79 1.85
N VAL A 87 -1.58 -14.07 2.66
CA VAL A 87 -2.69 -13.14 2.97
C VAL A 87 -2.40 -12.41 4.27
N VAL A 88 -2.49 -11.09 4.27
CA VAL A 88 -2.19 -10.26 5.43
C VAL A 88 -3.29 -10.32 6.48
N GLY A 89 -2.92 -10.68 7.71
CA GLY A 89 -3.77 -10.61 8.89
C GLY A 89 -3.63 -9.27 9.62
N SER A 90 -2.40 -8.81 9.82
CA SER A 90 -2.10 -7.57 10.55
C SER A 90 -1.05 -6.71 9.84
N LEU A 91 -1.15 -5.39 10.05
CA LEU A 91 -0.17 -4.41 9.59
C LEU A 91 0.23 -3.54 10.79
N GLY A 92 1.53 -3.32 10.98
CA GLY A 92 2.09 -2.42 11.98
C GLY A 92 3.07 -1.43 11.33
N ILE A 93 3.12 -0.21 11.84
CA ILE A 93 4.07 0.82 11.40
C ILE A 93 4.92 1.28 12.58
N THR A 94 6.21 1.50 12.34
CA THR A 94 7.11 2.20 13.25
C THR A 94 7.95 3.22 12.51
N TYR A 95 8.16 4.38 13.10
CA TYR A 95 9.11 5.36 12.60
C TYR A 95 10.46 5.21 13.30
N GLN A 96 11.50 4.90 12.54
CA GLN A 96 12.88 4.76 12.99
C GLN A 96 13.65 6.05 12.70
N GLN A 97 13.75 6.91 13.71
CA GLN A 97 14.39 8.23 13.59
C GLN A 97 15.87 8.17 13.21
N SER A 98 16.61 7.19 13.71
CA SER A 98 18.07 7.07 13.48
C SER A 98 18.45 6.90 12.01
N THR A 99 17.54 6.34 11.21
CA THR A 99 17.76 6.07 9.78
C THR A 99 16.77 6.80 8.89
N ASP A 100 15.88 7.62 9.48
CA ASP A 100 14.77 8.27 8.78
C ASP A 100 13.98 7.28 7.90
N ARG A 101 13.41 6.25 8.56
CA ARG A 101 12.65 5.19 7.89
C ARG A 101 11.31 4.96 8.56
N LEU A 102 10.28 4.80 7.73
CA LEU A 102 9.00 4.23 8.13
C LEU A 102 9.04 2.74 7.85
N VAL A 103 8.98 1.94 8.91
CA VAL A 103 9.09 0.49 8.85
C VAL A 103 7.69 -0.10 8.89
N LEU A 104 7.28 -0.73 7.79
CA LEU A 104 6.07 -1.54 7.73
C LEU A 104 6.38 -2.97 8.16
N ILE A 105 5.61 -3.46 9.11
CA ILE A 105 5.59 -4.86 9.52
C ILE A 105 4.25 -5.44 9.06
N ALA A 106 4.30 -6.52 8.31
CA ALA A 106 3.12 -7.25 7.89
C ALA A 106 3.20 -8.68 8.44
N GLU A 107 2.08 -9.20 8.93
CA GLU A 107 1.98 -10.58 9.43
C GLU A 107 0.88 -11.37 8.74
N GLU A 108 1.16 -12.64 8.50
CA GLU A 108 0.25 -13.56 7.83
C GLU A 108 -1.03 -13.81 8.63
N LEU A 109 -2.15 -13.85 7.91
CA LEU A 109 -3.43 -14.29 8.43
C LEU A 109 -3.42 -15.81 8.59
N LEU A 110 -3.56 -16.25 9.84
CA LEU A 110 -3.56 -17.67 10.17
C LEU A 110 -4.96 -18.25 10.20
N ARG A 111 -5.05 -19.53 9.83
CA ARG A 111 -6.26 -20.34 10.03
C ARG A 111 -6.20 -21.16 11.31
N ASP A 112 -4.99 -21.47 11.76
CA ASP A 112 -4.70 -22.23 12.97
C ASP A 112 -3.79 -21.36 13.87
N GLU A 113 -4.22 -21.15 15.10
CA GLU A 113 -3.52 -20.30 16.09
C GLU A 113 -2.24 -20.97 16.61
N ASP A 114 -2.07 -22.27 16.44
CA ASP A 114 -0.88 -23.02 16.85
C ASP A 114 0.30 -22.87 15.85
N GLU A 115 0.08 -22.24 14.69
CA GLU A 115 1.12 -21.99 13.68
C GLU A 115 1.80 -20.62 13.87
N LEU A 116 3.10 -20.51 13.51
CA LEU A 116 3.83 -19.23 13.55
C LEU A 116 3.64 -18.47 12.23
N PRO A 117 3.19 -17.21 12.22
CA PRO A 117 2.90 -16.48 10.99
C PRO A 117 4.18 -16.16 10.21
N ALA A 118 4.08 -16.17 8.87
CA ALA A 118 5.06 -15.47 8.05
C ALA A 118 5.04 -13.98 8.41
N GLN A 119 6.21 -13.35 8.41
CA GLN A 119 6.35 -11.93 8.73
C GLN A 119 7.25 -11.26 7.71
N ALA A 120 6.92 -10.03 7.34
CA ALA A 120 7.76 -9.20 6.50
C ALA A 120 7.97 -7.80 7.11
N ARG A 121 9.20 -7.33 7.06
CA ARG A 121 9.64 -6.01 7.53
C ARG A 121 10.21 -5.22 6.36
N PHE A 122 9.56 -4.10 6.05
CA PHE A 122 9.91 -3.21 4.94
C PHE A 122 10.21 -1.80 5.45
N PRO A 123 11.49 -1.47 5.69
CA PRO A 123 11.91 -0.09 5.92
C PRO A 123 11.76 0.73 4.64
N MET A 124 11.04 1.84 4.70
CA MET A 124 10.76 2.71 3.57
C MET A 124 11.20 4.14 3.86
N ARG A 125 11.67 4.82 2.82
CA ARG A 125 11.94 6.27 2.85
C ARG A 125 10.64 7.06 2.89
N ARG A 126 10.68 8.26 3.46
CA ARG A 126 9.52 9.17 3.54
C ARG A 126 8.94 9.50 2.17
N GLU A 127 9.82 9.69 1.18
CA GLU A 127 9.45 9.95 -0.22
C GLU A 127 8.62 8.80 -0.81
N MET A 128 9.04 7.56 -0.56
CA MET A 128 8.34 6.38 -1.03
C MET A 128 6.97 6.23 -0.37
N VAL A 129 6.89 6.55 0.93
CA VAL A 129 5.62 6.54 1.66
C VAL A 129 4.66 7.60 1.11
N ALA A 130 5.12 8.81 0.82
CA ALA A 130 4.30 9.84 0.21
C ALA A 130 3.72 9.37 -1.14
N CYS A 131 4.56 8.84 -2.04
CA CYS A 131 4.08 8.26 -3.31
C CYS A 131 3.09 7.11 -3.10
N PHE A 132 3.33 6.26 -2.10
CA PHE A 132 2.43 5.16 -1.76
C PHE A 132 1.05 5.67 -1.30
N ILE A 133 1.00 6.68 -0.43
CA ILE A 133 -0.25 7.26 0.09
C ILE A 133 -1.13 7.72 -1.06
N ASP A 134 -0.59 8.52 -1.97
CA ASP A 134 -1.34 9.06 -3.11
C ASP A 134 -1.89 7.94 -4.00
N ARG A 135 -1.04 6.95 -4.29
CA ARG A 135 -1.42 5.84 -5.15
C ARG A 135 -2.44 4.90 -4.50
N ALA A 136 -2.31 4.65 -3.20
CA ALA A 136 -3.26 3.87 -2.43
C ALA A 136 -4.63 4.56 -2.39
N ARG A 137 -4.68 5.88 -2.19
CA ARG A 137 -5.92 6.68 -2.23
C ARG A 137 -6.61 6.58 -3.59
N LEU A 138 -5.87 6.79 -4.67
CA LEU A 138 -6.39 6.66 -6.04
C LEU A 138 -6.92 5.25 -6.31
N LEU A 139 -6.19 4.22 -5.91
CA LEU A 139 -6.56 2.82 -6.11
C LEU A 139 -7.86 2.46 -5.36
N VAL A 140 -7.97 2.88 -4.09
CA VAL A 140 -9.13 2.66 -3.24
C VAL A 140 -10.36 3.40 -3.78
N ALA A 141 -10.17 4.63 -4.27
CA ALA A 141 -11.20 5.46 -4.89
C ALA A 141 -11.66 4.93 -6.26
N ALA A 142 -10.76 4.37 -7.07
CA ALA A 142 -11.08 3.79 -8.39
C ALA A 142 -11.97 2.54 -8.31
N GLY A 143 -12.24 2.02 -7.11
CA GLY A 143 -13.26 1.00 -6.86
C GLY A 143 -14.67 1.55 -6.65
N ARG A 144 -14.87 2.86 -6.66
CA ARG A 144 -16.18 3.49 -6.55
C ARG A 144 -16.93 3.39 -7.88
N PRO A 145 -18.26 3.29 -7.87
CA PRO A 145 -19.04 3.38 -9.09
C PRO A 145 -18.69 4.69 -9.82
N PRO A 146 -18.51 4.64 -11.16
CA PRO A 146 -18.28 5.85 -11.93
C PRO A 146 -19.51 6.75 -11.87
N CYS A 147 -19.31 8.06 -11.92
CA CYS A 147 -20.39 9.01 -12.14
C CYS A 147 -21.05 8.75 -13.51
N ASP A 148 -22.37 8.65 -13.56
CA ASP A 148 -23.13 8.43 -14.80
C ASP A 148 -22.98 9.54 -15.84
N TRP A 149 -22.52 10.74 -15.43
CA TRP A 149 -22.35 11.88 -16.34
C TRP A 149 -20.93 12.10 -16.85
N CYS A 150 -19.91 11.97 -16.00
CA CYS A 150 -18.52 12.27 -16.39
C CYS A 150 -17.56 11.07 -16.32
N GLY A 151 -17.98 9.94 -15.76
CA GLY A 151 -17.15 8.75 -15.59
C GLY A 151 -16.11 8.81 -14.46
N ALA A 152 -15.97 9.93 -13.75
CA ALA A 152 -15.05 10.04 -12.60
C ALA A 152 -15.57 9.25 -11.38
N PRO A 153 -14.70 8.72 -10.50
CA PRO A 153 -15.12 8.09 -9.25
C PRO A 153 -15.89 9.06 -8.34
N LEU A 154 -17.02 8.62 -7.78
CA LEU A 154 -17.86 9.48 -6.90
C LEU A 154 -17.17 9.84 -5.57
N GLU A 155 -17.48 11.02 -5.00
CA GLU A 155 -16.91 11.47 -3.72
C GLU A 155 -17.65 10.89 -2.48
N PRO A 156 -16.94 10.54 -1.39
CA PRO A 156 -17.54 9.86 -0.24
C PRO A 156 -18.18 10.86 0.76
N SER A 157 -17.54 12.01 0.99
CA SER A 157 -18.04 13.07 1.87
C SER A 157 -19.24 13.81 1.28
N ALA A 158 -19.43 13.71 -0.04
CA ALA A 158 -20.50 14.36 -0.78
C ALA A 158 -21.67 13.40 -1.09
N ALA A 159 -21.82 12.31 -0.33
CA ALA A 159 -22.93 11.34 -0.47
C ALA A 159 -23.12 10.79 -1.91
N GLY A 160 -22.03 10.57 -2.65
CA GLY A 160 -22.11 10.09 -4.05
C GLY A 160 -22.32 11.21 -5.08
N TRP A 161 -22.04 12.45 -4.74
CA TRP A 161 -22.07 13.58 -5.67
C TRP A 161 -20.75 13.74 -6.45
N CYS A 162 -20.83 14.21 -7.71
CA CYS A 162 -19.67 14.52 -8.56
C CYS A 162 -19.42 16.03 -8.62
N PRO A 163 -18.19 16.52 -8.29
CA PRO A 163 -17.81 17.94 -8.42
C PRO A 163 -17.87 18.54 -9.82
N CYS A 164 -17.95 17.67 -10.83
CA CYS A 164 -18.11 18.03 -12.24
C CYS A 164 -19.50 18.58 -12.58
N VAL A 165 -20.50 18.33 -11.72
CA VAL A 165 -21.89 18.78 -11.90
C VAL A 165 -22.02 20.10 -11.15
N ASN A 166 -21.50 21.17 -11.74
CA ASN A 166 -21.76 22.53 -11.31
C ASN A 166 -23.14 22.98 -11.79
#